data_AF-A0A7Z7YHQ9-F1
#
_entry.id   AF-A0A7Z7YHQ9-F1
#
_cell.length_a   1.000
_cell.length_b   1.000
_cell.length_c   1.000
_cell.angle_alpha   90.00
_cell.angle_beta   90.00
_cell.angle_gamma   90.00
#
_symmetry.space_group_name_H-M   'P 1'
#
loop_
_entity.id
_entity.type
_entity.pdbx_description
1 polymer ?
#
loop_
_entity_poly.entity_id
_entity_poly.type
_entity_poly.pdbx_seq_one_letter_code
_entity_poly.pdbx_strand_id
1 'polypeptide(L)'
;QIERAASESPHFMRFHVACPHCGEEQYLKFGDKETPFGLKWTPDDPSSVFYLCEHNACVIRQQELDFTDARYICEKTGIWTRDGILWFSSSGEEIEPPDSVTFHIWTAYSPFTTWVQIVKDWMKTKGDTGKRKTFVNTTLGET
;
A
#
# COMPACT_ATOMS: atom_id res chain seq x y z
N GLN A 1 -9.79 9.29 -13.95
CA GLN A 1 -10.01 10.71 -13.60
C GLN A 1 -9.44 11.05 -12.22
N ILE A 2 -9.52 10.15 -11.22
CA ILE A 2 -8.99 10.40 -9.86
C ILE A 2 -7.45 10.32 -9.80
N GLU A 3 -6.82 9.30 -10.37
CA GLU A 3 -5.34 9.17 -10.30
C GLU A 3 -4.56 10.21 -11.11
N ARG A 4 -5.12 10.72 -12.21
CA ARG A 4 -4.43 11.75 -13.00
C ARG A 4 -4.32 13.05 -12.20
N ALA A 5 -5.38 13.44 -11.50
CA ALA A 5 -5.33 14.56 -10.55
C ALA A 5 -4.42 14.24 -9.35
N ALA A 6 -4.44 12.99 -8.86
CA ALA A 6 -3.60 12.55 -7.75
C ALA A 6 -2.09 12.57 -8.07
N SER A 7 -1.72 12.12 -9.27
CA SER A 7 -0.33 12.12 -9.76
C SER A 7 0.13 13.51 -10.20
N GLU A 8 -0.78 14.40 -10.57
CA GLU A 8 -0.51 15.82 -10.80
C GLU A 8 -0.34 16.60 -9.48
N SER A 9 -0.82 16.08 -8.34
CA SER A 9 -0.59 16.67 -7.02
C SER A 9 0.90 16.79 -6.72
N PRO A 10 1.39 17.95 -6.23
CA PRO A 10 2.79 18.09 -5.83
C PRO A 10 3.18 17.13 -4.71
N HIS A 11 2.20 16.72 -3.88
CA HIS A 11 2.40 15.80 -2.76
C HIS A 11 1.46 14.59 -2.91
N PHE A 12 2.06 13.41 -3.07
CA PHE A 12 1.35 12.15 -3.23
C PHE A 12 1.79 11.18 -2.14
N MET A 13 0.89 10.95 -1.20
CA MET A 13 1.15 10.32 0.09
C MET A 13 0.80 8.83 0.04
N ARG A 14 1.76 7.97 0.34
CA ARG A 14 1.54 6.53 0.57
C ARG A 14 1.56 6.22 2.05
N PHE A 15 0.80 5.22 2.47
CA PHE A 15 0.77 4.78 3.86
C PHE A 15 1.87 3.76 4.13
N HIS A 16 2.93 4.17 4.82
CA HIS A 16 4.07 3.33 5.17
C HIS A 16 3.86 2.65 6.52
N VAL A 17 4.28 1.39 6.58
CA VAL A 17 4.26 0.53 7.76
C VAL A 17 5.63 -0.13 7.90
N ALA A 18 6.08 -0.31 9.14
CA ALA A 18 7.34 -1.02 9.41
C ALA A 18 7.16 -2.52 9.18
N CYS A 19 8.17 -3.17 8.61
CA CYS A 19 8.24 -4.62 8.62
C CYS A 19 8.41 -5.12 10.07
N PRO A 20 7.56 -6.04 10.58
CA PRO A 20 7.69 -6.55 11.96
C PRO A 20 8.96 -7.39 12.19
N HIS A 21 9.70 -7.73 11.13
CA HIS A 21 10.90 -8.56 11.22
C HIS A 21 12.21 -7.78 11.03
N CYS A 22 12.25 -6.81 10.12
CA CYS A 22 13.46 -6.00 9.88
C CYS A 22 13.33 -4.53 10.29
N GLY A 23 12.15 -4.05 10.67
CA GLY A 23 11.90 -2.65 11.08
C GLY A 23 11.85 -1.64 9.93
N GLU A 24 12.36 -1.98 8.75
CA GLU A 24 12.35 -1.08 7.59
C GLU A 24 10.92 -0.72 7.15
N GLU A 25 10.70 0.56 6.88
CA GLU A 25 9.40 1.11 6.48
C GLU A 25 9.14 0.90 4.98
N GLN A 26 7.92 0.48 4.65
CA GLN A 26 7.48 0.26 3.27
C GLN A 26 5.98 0.51 3.17
N TYR A 27 5.48 0.80 1.97
CA TYR A 27 4.05 0.69 1.70
C TYR A 27 3.75 -0.64 1.00
N LEU A 28 2.61 -1.23 1.35
CA LEU A 28 2.16 -2.49 0.79
C LEU A 28 1.80 -2.29 -0.68
N LYS A 29 2.29 -3.19 -1.52
CA LYS A 29 2.01 -3.28 -2.95
C LYS A 29 1.35 -4.63 -3.22
N PHE A 30 0.40 -4.67 -4.14
CA PHE A 30 -0.15 -5.95 -4.58
C PHE A 30 0.94 -6.83 -5.19
N GLY A 31 1.77 -6.23 -6.05
CA GLY A 31 2.86 -6.92 -6.75
C GLY A 31 2.35 -7.76 -7.93
N ASP A 32 3.29 -8.36 -8.64
CA ASP A 32 3.01 -9.32 -9.70
C ASP A 32 3.91 -10.56 -9.58
N LYS A 33 3.94 -11.40 -10.63
CA LYS A 33 4.73 -12.63 -10.63
C LYS A 33 6.24 -12.36 -10.65
N GLU A 34 6.68 -11.23 -11.19
CA GLU A 34 8.10 -10.92 -11.41
C GLU A 34 8.68 -10.04 -10.29
N THR A 35 7.82 -9.26 -9.63
CA THR A 35 8.19 -8.41 -8.51
C THR A 35 8.63 -9.27 -7.32
N PRO A 36 9.83 -9.09 -6.73
CA PRO A 36 10.33 -9.94 -5.65
C PRO A 36 9.66 -9.69 -4.28
N PHE A 37 8.79 -8.70 -4.19
CA PHE A 37 8.04 -8.30 -2.99
C PHE A 37 6.53 -8.16 -3.29
N GLY A 38 5.73 -7.80 -2.30
CA GLY A 38 4.27 -7.66 -2.42
C GLY A 38 3.52 -8.90 -1.93
N LEU A 39 2.23 -9.01 -2.26
CA LEU A 39 1.43 -10.19 -1.91
C LEU A 39 1.87 -11.39 -2.74
N LYS A 40 2.14 -12.51 -2.06
CA LYS A 40 2.53 -13.80 -2.65
C LYS A 40 1.64 -14.91 -2.12
N TRP A 41 1.33 -15.86 -2.99
CA TRP A 41 0.52 -17.03 -2.66
C TRP A 41 0.85 -18.16 -3.63
N THR A 42 0.60 -19.40 -3.20
CA THR A 42 0.65 -20.58 -4.06
C THR A 42 -0.51 -20.53 -5.05
N PRO A 43 -0.28 -20.84 -6.35
CA PRO A 43 -1.36 -20.94 -7.33
C PRO A 43 -2.49 -21.82 -6.83
N ASP A 44 -3.73 -21.35 -7.05
CA ASP A 44 -4.98 -22.03 -6.65
C ASP A 44 -5.21 -22.20 -5.13
N ASP A 45 -4.32 -21.65 -4.28
CA ASP A 45 -4.50 -21.61 -2.82
C ASP A 45 -4.40 -20.16 -2.27
N PRO A 46 -5.51 -19.40 -2.25
CA PRO A 46 -5.56 -18.07 -1.66
C PRO A 46 -5.24 -18.01 -0.17
N SER A 47 -5.41 -19.13 0.56
CA SER A 47 -5.19 -19.16 2.00
C SER A 47 -3.71 -19.12 2.38
N SER A 48 -2.84 -19.50 1.43
CA SER A 48 -1.39 -19.44 1.60
C SER A 48 -0.84 -18.01 1.65
N VAL A 49 -1.63 -16.99 1.32
CA VAL A 49 -1.15 -15.61 1.09
C VAL A 49 -0.33 -15.04 2.25
N PHE A 50 0.73 -14.34 1.89
CA PHE A 50 1.58 -13.54 2.76
C PHE A 50 2.10 -12.33 1.98
N TYR A 51 2.69 -11.38 2.67
CA TYR A 51 3.39 -10.27 2.06
C TYR A 51 4.91 -10.50 2.17
N LEU A 52 5.64 -10.31 1.07
CA LEU A 52 7.10 -10.27 1.08
C LEU A 52 7.58 -8.83 1.21
N CYS A 53 8.38 -8.58 2.25
CA CYS A 53 9.02 -7.28 2.47
C CYS A 53 9.96 -6.90 1.31
N GLU A 54 9.90 -5.65 0.87
CA GLU A 54 10.74 -5.13 -0.22
C GLU A 54 12.22 -4.96 0.14
N HIS A 55 12.53 -4.83 1.43
CA HIS A 55 13.89 -4.58 1.91
C HIS A 55 14.68 -5.86 2.16
N ASN A 56 14.07 -6.82 2.84
CA ASN A 56 14.76 -8.02 3.33
C ASN A 56 14.03 -9.33 2.99
N ALA A 57 13.02 -9.31 2.13
CA ALA A 57 12.22 -10.48 1.73
C ALA A 57 11.64 -11.27 2.93
N CYS A 58 11.40 -10.59 4.06
CA CYS A 58 10.75 -11.19 5.21
C CYS A 58 9.31 -11.58 4.84
N VAL A 59 8.88 -12.77 5.30
CA VAL A 59 7.51 -13.25 5.15
C VAL A 59 6.66 -12.64 6.25
N ILE A 60 5.76 -11.73 5.89
CA ILE A 60 4.84 -11.04 6.81
C ILE A 60 3.44 -11.64 6.64
N ARG A 61 2.79 -12.03 7.73
CA ARG A 61 1.35 -12.37 7.75
C ARG A 61 0.53 -11.14 8.13
N GLN A 62 -0.73 -11.10 7.68
CA GLN A 62 -1.60 -9.94 7.87
C GLN A 62 -1.73 -9.53 9.34
N GLN A 63 -1.88 -10.49 10.26
CA GLN A 63 -2.01 -10.24 11.69
C GLN A 63 -0.72 -9.73 12.37
N GLU A 64 0.42 -9.79 11.69
CA GLU A 64 1.71 -9.29 12.20
C GLU A 64 1.92 -7.82 11.86
N LEU A 65 1.05 -7.21 11.04
CA LEU A 65 1.14 -5.79 10.76
C LEU A 65 0.77 -4.97 12.00
N ASP A 66 1.69 -4.09 12.37
CA ASP A 66 1.49 -3.06 13.37
C ASP A 66 1.40 -1.68 12.69
N PHE A 67 0.33 -0.95 13.00
CA PHE A 67 0.09 0.39 12.47
C PHE A 67 0.44 1.51 13.46
N THR A 68 0.93 1.17 14.65
CA THR A 68 1.24 2.13 15.73
C THR A 68 2.19 3.22 15.25
N ASP A 69 3.27 2.83 14.59
CA ASP A 69 4.27 3.75 14.02
C ASP A 69 4.08 4.00 12.52
N ALA A 70 2.92 3.63 11.95
CA ALA A 70 2.64 3.91 10.55
C ALA A 70 2.49 5.41 10.28
N ARG A 71 2.85 5.82 9.07
CA ARG A 71 2.79 7.22 8.64
C ARG A 71 2.57 7.35 7.15
N TYR A 72 1.99 8.48 6.75
CA TYR A 72 1.92 8.85 5.35
C TYR A 72 3.21 9.54 4.93
N ILE A 73 3.88 9.04 3.90
CA ILE A 73 5.11 9.63 3.35
C ILE A 73 4.85 10.01 1.89
N CYS A 74 5.27 11.21 1.51
CA CYS A 74 5.18 11.70 0.14
C CYS A 74 6.23 11.00 -0.74
N GLU A 75 5.81 10.28 -1.78
CA GLU A 75 6.74 9.60 -2.71
C GLU A 75 7.65 10.58 -3.47
N LYS A 76 7.23 11.85 -3.61
CA LYS A 76 7.96 12.86 -4.40
C LYS A 76 8.95 13.68 -3.58
N THR A 77 8.59 14.02 -2.34
CA THR A 77 9.34 14.98 -1.52
C THR A 77 9.85 14.40 -0.20
N GLY A 78 9.33 13.25 0.23
CA GLY A 78 9.67 12.64 1.52
C GLY A 78 9.09 13.36 2.74
N ILE A 79 8.30 14.43 2.57
CA ILE A 79 7.52 14.98 3.70
C ILE A 79 6.56 13.92 4.22
N TRP A 80 6.23 13.99 5.50
CA TRP A 80 5.38 12.98 6.11
C TRP A 80 4.48 13.55 7.20
N THR A 81 3.41 12.80 7.49
CA THR A 81 2.46 13.09 8.55
C THR A 81 1.91 11.78 9.12
N ARG A 82 1.55 11.77 10.40
CA ARG A 82 0.87 10.63 11.05
C ARG A 82 -0.64 10.82 11.09
N ASP A 83 -1.09 12.05 11.23
CA ASP A 83 -2.49 12.41 11.55
C ASP A 83 -3.11 13.39 10.53
N GLY A 84 -2.32 13.90 9.58
CA GLY A 84 -2.75 14.94 8.65
C GLY A 84 -2.80 16.35 9.26
N ILE A 85 -2.43 16.49 10.53
CA ILE A 85 -2.43 17.75 11.29
C ILE A 85 -0.99 18.26 11.43
N LEU A 86 -0.09 17.43 11.95
CA LEU A 86 1.33 17.75 12.07
C LEU A 86 2.10 17.24 10.86
N TRP A 87 2.93 18.11 10.29
CA TRP A 87 3.69 17.83 9.08
C TRP A 87 5.17 17.96 9.36
N PHE A 88 5.95 17.07 8.74
CA PHE A 88 7.38 17.01 8.94
C PHE A 88 8.09 16.92 7.59
N SER A 89 9.26 17.54 7.52
CA SER A 89 10.19 17.37 6.40
C SER A 89 10.75 15.94 6.37
N SER A 90 11.43 15.58 5.28
CA SER A 90 12.14 14.30 5.17
C SER A 90 13.28 14.15 6.18
N SER A 91 13.80 15.26 6.74
CA SER A 91 14.79 15.25 7.82
C SER A 91 14.16 15.16 9.23
N GLY A 92 12.83 15.26 9.34
CA GLY A 92 12.11 15.15 10.63
C GLY A 92 11.85 16.47 11.35
N GLU A 93 12.11 17.61 10.71
CA GLU A 93 11.77 18.92 11.25
C GLU A 93 10.29 19.24 10.99
N GLU A 94 9.59 19.83 11.95
CA GLU A 94 8.19 20.26 11.77
C GLU A 94 8.12 21.37 10.70
N ILE A 95 7.13 21.27 9.82
CA ILE A 95 6.87 22.21 8.72
C ILE A 95 5.40 22.60 8.69
N GLU A 96 5.10 23.70 8.00
CA GLU A 96 3.72 24.07 7.70
C GLU A 96 3.03 23.01 6.82
N PRO A 97 1.71 22.76 7.03
CA PRO A 97 0.95 21.86 6.17
C PRO A 97 1.00 22.27 4.70
N PRO A 98 1.17 21.33 3.75
CA PRO A 98 1.16 21.66 2.32
C PRO A 98 -0.22 22.12 1.85
N ASP A 99 -0.27 23.09 0.92
CA ASP A 99 -1.52 23.62 0.35
C ASP A 99 -2.39 22.56 -0.33
N SER A 100 -1.78 21.51 -0.88
CA SER A 100 -2.49 20.42 -1.54
C SER A 100 -1.72 19.11 -1.39
N VAL A 101 -2.47 18.06 -1.05
CA VAL A 101 -1.98 16.71 -0.83
C VAL A 101 -2.97 15.71 -1.38
N THR A 102 -2.48 14.57 -1.88
CA THR A 102 -3.31 13.43 -2.22
C THR A 102 -2.88 12.23 -1.39
N PHE A 103 -3.84 11.59 -0.74
CA PHE A 103 -3.60 10.35 0.00
C PHE A 103 -4.03 9.15 -0.85
N HIS A 104 -3.13 8.19 -0.97
CA HIS A 104 -3.44 6.89 -1.55
C HIS A 104 -3.33 5.79 -0.48
N ILE A 105 -4.46 5.14 -0.23
CA ILE A 105 -4.57 3.94 0.59
C ILE A 105 -5.42 2.91 -0.16
N TRP A 106 -5.12 1.63 0.03
CA TRP A 106 -5.82 0.55 -0.67
C TRP A 106 -6.23 -0.56 0.28
N THR A 107 -6.98 -1.52 -0.24
CA THR A 107 -7.75 -2.47 0.58
C THR A 107 -6.88 -3.35 1.48
N ALA A 108 -5.58 -3.54 1.18
CA ALA A 108 -4.68 -4.36 1.98
C ALA A 108 -4.47 -3.88 3.43
N TYR A 109 -4.77 -2.60 3.72
CA TYR A 109 -4.68 -2.01 5.05
C TYR A 109 -6.01 -2.07 5.83
N SER A 110 -7.09 -2.50 5.19
CA SER A 110 -8.42 -2.48 5.80
C SER A 110 -8.53 -3.54 6.90
N PRO A 111 -9.05 -3.20 8.09
CA PRO A 111 -9.39 -4.19 9.11
C PRO A 111 -10.61 -5.04 8.72
N PHE A 112 -11.35 -4.65 7.68
CA PHE A 112 -12.58 -5.32 7.24
C PHE A 112 -12.37 -6.30 6.08
N THR A 113 -11.18 -6.34 5.49
CA THR A 113 -10.87 -7.21 4.35
C THR A 113 -9.58 -7.98 4.61
N THR A 114 -9.62 -9.30 4.40
CA THR A 114 -8.42 -10.13 4.53
C THR A 114 -7.63 -10.18 3.21
N TRP A 115 -6.31 -10.38 3.30
CA TRP A 115 -5.49 -10.63 2.11
C TRP A 115 -5.95 -11.87 1.34
N VAL A 116 -6.47 -12.88 2.05
CA VAL A 116 -7.08 -14.06 1.44
C VAL A 116 -8.26 -13.66 0.55
N GLN A 117 -9.12 -12.75 1.02
CA GLN A 117 -10.25 -12.26 0.26
C GLN A 117 -9.81 -11.44 -0.96
N ILE A 118 -8.81 -10.57 -0.80
CA ILE A 118 -8.21 -9.80 -1.91
C ILE A 118 -7.69 -10.75 -3.01
N VAL A 119 -6.96 -11.80 -2.64
CA VAL A 119 -6.45 -12.80 -3.60
C VAL A 119 -7.59 -13.58 -4.26
N LYS A 120 -8.61 -13.98 -3.50
CA LYS A 120 -9.81 -14.64 -4.06
C LYS A 120 -10.50 -13.76 -5.11
N ASP A 121 -10.64 -12.47 -4.84
CA ASP A 121 -11.29 -11.54 -5.75
C ASP A 121 -10.44 -11.26 -6.99
N TRP A 122 -9.12 -11.15 -6.83
CA TRP A 122 -8.19 -11.09 -7.96
C TRP A 122 -8.30 -12.31 -8.87
N MET A 123 -8.35 -13.52 -8.31
CA MET A 123 -8.45 -14.75 -9.10
C MET A 123 -9.74 -14.81 -9.92
N LYS A 124 -10.86 -14.26 -9.42
CA LYS A 124 -12.13 -14.17 -10.16
C LYS A 124 -12.06 -13.23 -11.38
N THR A 125 -11.03 -12.39 -11.49
CA THR A 125 -10.81 -11.52 -12.66
C THR A 125 -10.11 -12.22 -13.82
N LYS A 126 -9.57 -13.43 -13.61
CA LYS A 126 -8.79 -14.16 -14.62
C LYS A 126 -9.62 -14.37 -15.90
N GLY A 127 -9.10 -13.89 -17.03
CA GLY A 127 -9.75 -13.97 -18.34
C GLY A 127 -10.80 -12.88 -18.60
N ASP A 128 -11.04 -11.97 -17.67
CA ASP A 128 -12.04 -10.90 -17.77
C ASP A 128 -11.37 -9.54 -17.54
N THR A 129 -11.04 -8.84 -18.63
CA THR A 129 -10.36 -7.54 -18.59
C THR A 129 -11.19 -6.47 -17.90
N GLY A 130 -12.53 -6.55 -18.00
CA GLY A 130 -13.45 -5.64 -17.33
C GLY A 130 -13.39 -5.79 -15.81
N LYS A 131 -13.50 -7.03 -15.31
CA LYS A 131 -13.37 -7.31 -13.87
C LYS A 131 -11.98 -6.97 -13.35
N ARG A 132 -10.94 -7.21 -14.16
CA ARG A 132 -9.56 -6.87 -13.78
C ARG A 132 -9.41 -5.37 -13.60
N LYS A 133 -9.92 -4.57 -14.53
CA LYS A 133 -9.95 -3.11 -14.41
C LYS A 133 -10.74 -2.66 -13.18
N THR A 134 -11.90 -3.27 -12.91
CA THR A 134 -12.66 -2.97 -11.70
C THR A 134 -11.86 -3.26 -10.44
N PHE A 135 -11.19 -4.41 -10.35
CA PHE A 135 -10.34 -4.76 -9.20
C PHE A 135 -9.21 -3.74 -9.00
N VAL A 136 -8.50 -3.39 -10.06
CA VAL A 136 -7.41 -2.37 -10.01
C VAL A 136 -7.98 -1.04 -9.49
N ASN A 137 -9.08 -0.56 -10.07
CA ASN A 137 -9.73 0.69 -9.69
C ASN A 137 -10.27 0.73 -8.26
N THR A 138 -10.93 -0.33 -7.80
CA THR A 138 -11.68 -0.29 -6.53
C THR A 138 -10.92 -0.92 -5.37
N THR A 139 -10.09 -1.93 -5.64
CA THR A 139 -9.37 -2.67 -4.60
C THR A 139 -7.99 -2.10 -4.38
N LEU A 140 -7.25 -1.84 -5.46
CA LEU A 140 -5.90 -1.26 -5.42
C LEU A 140 -5.94 0.27 -5.34
N GLY A 141 -7.03 0.90 -5.79
CA GLY A 141 -7.10 2.36 -5.88
C GLY A 141 -6.28 2.91 -7.05
N GLU A 142 -5.92 2.04 -7.99
CA GLU A 142 -5.04 2.30 -9.14
C GLU A 142 -5.85 2.42 -10.45
N THR A 143 -5.33 2.98 -11.55
CA THR A 143 -6.05 3.06 -12.84
C THR A 143 -5.25 2.65 -14.08
#